data_AF-A0A816WDY1-F1
#
_entry.id   AF-A0A816WDY1-F1
#
_cell.length_a   1.000
_cell.length_b   1.000
_cell.length_c   1.000
_cell.angle_alpha   90.00
_cell.angle_beta   90.00
_cell.angle_gamma   90.00
#
_symmetry.space_group_name_H-M   'P 1'
#
loop_
_entity.id
_entity.type
_entity.pdbx_description
1 polymer ?
#
loop_
_entity_poly.entity_id
_entity_poly.type
_entity_poly.pdbx_seq_one_letter_code
_entity_poly.pdbx_strand_id
1 'polypeptide(L)'
;MDINITNCSLSEMPVYFTGLVGTSMHSIAVGYNAIYSSTINFFRVFAYSMQGQSSTTMLSYAQENAWNLNWFASAPINSINQSANCTYLYHCTGISSWSLWNVYDTNTIMMNIDATNCNLSEVPVYFTSMGGLNQIYALQSYDAIYSPTIDSFGVLARSMLGWNSSTMLGYAQSYAWDLNWFGMFH
;
A
#
# COMPACT_ATOMS: atom_id res chain seq x y z
N MET A 1 3.24 -6.81 13.47
CA MET A 1 4.42 -7.51 12.92
C MET A 1 5.46 -6.45 12.60
N ASP A 2 6.67 -6.69 13.06
CA ASP A 2 7.81 -5.78 12.95
C ASP A 2 8.80 -6.39 11.97
N ILE A 3 9.07 -5.71 10.86
CA ILE A 3 9.92 -6.23 9.79
C ILE A 3 11.19 -5.41 9.75
N ASN A 4 12.31 -6.07 10.05
CA ASN A 4 13.65 -5.49 9.91
C ASN A 4 14.22 -5.87 8.55
N ILE A 5 14.61 -4.86 7.77
CA ILE A 5 15.15 -5.02 6.41
C ILE A 5 16.57 -4.47 6.28
N THR A 6 17.29 -4.28 7.39
CA THR A 6 18.67 -3.75 7.38
C THR A 6 19.57 -4.55 6.42
N ASN A 7 19.33 -5.85 6.28
CA ASN A 7 20.06 -6.74 5.39
C ASN A 7 19.80 -6.49 3.89
N CYS A 8 18.80 -5.71 3.52
CA CYS A 8 18.51 -5.32 2.13
C CYS A 8 19.43 -4.19 1.63
N SER A 9 20.19 -3.52 2.51
CA SER A 9 21.18 -2.49 2.14
C SER A 9 20.63 -1.37 1.24
N LEU A 10 19.42 -0.91 1.52
CA LEU A 10 18.75 0.14 0.75
C LEU A 10 19.30 1.53 1.14
N SER A 11 19.52 2.39 0.15
CA SER A 11 20.08 3.73 0.34
C SER A 11 19.02 4.83 0.51
N GLU A 12 17.75 4.52 0.23
CA GLU A 12 16.62 5.45 0.25
C GLU A 12 15.37 4.79 0.84
N MET A 13 14.33 5.59 1.13
CA MET A 13 13.07 5.07 1.67
C MET A 13 12.42 4.11 0.65
N PRO A 14 12.21 2.83 0.99
CA PRO A 14 11.71 1.87 0.02
C PRO A 14 10.21 2.04 -0.23
N VAL A 15 9.79 1.64 -1.42
CA VAL A 15 8.40 1.34 -1.75
C VAL A 15 8.09 -0.06 -1.21
N TYR A 16 7.01 -0.18 -0.45
CA TYR A 16 6.63 -1.42 0.23
C TYR A 16 5.33 -2.00 -0.28
N PHE A 17 5.29 -3.32 -0.38
CA PHE A 17 4.07 -4.07 -0.64
C PHE A 17 4.03 -5.29 0.26
N THR A 18 2.83 -5.61 0.73
CA THR A 18 2.62 -6.66 1.70
C THR A 18 1.34 -7.44 1.37
N GLY A 19 1.38 -8.74 1.65
CA GLY A 19 0.25 -9.65 1.46
C GLY A 19 0.21 -10.68 2.57
N LEU A 20 -0.97 -10.91 3.13
CA LEU A 20 -1.18 -11.96 4.12
C LEU A 20 -1.41 -13.29 3.40
N VAL A 21 -0.61 -14.30 3.74
CA VAL A 21 -0.75 -15.66 3.23
C VAL A 21 -0.96 -16.63 4.37
N GLY A 22 -1.64 -17.75 4.10
CA GLY A 22 -1.92 -18.78 5.08
C GLY A 22 -2.86 -19.83 4.51
N THR A 23 -3.16 -20.86 5.30
CA THR A 23 -4.00 -21.99 4.84
C THR A 23 -5.50 -21.68 4.90
N SER A 24 -5.94 -20.83 5.83
CA SER A 24 -7.34 -20.42 5.99
C SER A 24 -7.46 -19.15 6.85
N MET A 25 -8.69 -18.68 7.07
CA MET A 25 -9.10 -17.60 7.98
C MET A 25 -8.51 -16.20 7.72
N HIS A 26 -7.55 -16.03 6.82
CA HIS A 26 -6.93 -14.73 6.53
C HIS A 26 -7.93 -13.69 6.00
N SER A 27 -9.07 -14.12 5.44
CA SER A 27 -10.16 -13.24 5.00
C SER A 27 -10.81 -12.42 6.10
N ILE A 28 -10.59 -12.73 7.38
CA ILE A 28 -11.09 -11.90 8.50
C ILE A 28 -10.15 -10.74 8.83
N ALA A 29 -8.91 -10.78 8.34
CA ALA A 29 -7.89 -9.79 8.66
C ALA A 29 -7.97 -8.61 7.68
N VAL A 30 -7.70 -7.41 8.17
CA VAL A 30 -7.47 -6.18 7.37
C VAL A 30 -6.29 -5.40 7.91
N GLY A 31 -5.83 -4.40 7.14
CA GLY A 31 -4.69 -3.57 7.49
C GLY A 31 -3.34 -4.27 7.28
N TYR A 32 -3.32 -5.53 6.88
CA TYR A 32 -2.10 -6.27 6.60
C TYR A 32 -1.34 -5.74 5.36
N ASN A 33 -1.99 -4.90 4.56
CA ASN A 33 -1.45 -4.18 3.42
C ASN A 33 -1.18 -2.68 3.71
N ALA A 34 -1.33 -2.27 4.98
CA ALA A 34 -1.01 -0.92 5.46
C ALA A 34 0.36 -0.91 6.14
N ILE A 35 1.22 -0.01 5.68
CA ILE A 35 2.62 0.12 6.08
C ILE A 35 2.73 1.23 7.12
N TYR A 36 3.16 0.88 8.32
CA TYR A 36 3.25 1.80 9.46
C TYR A 36 4.69 2.15 9.80
N SER A 37 4.93 3.44 10.05
CA SER A 37 6.18 3.97 10.61
C SER A 37 7.42 3.45 9.87
N SER A 38 7.38 3.45 8.54
CA SER A 38 8.46 2.96 7.71
C SER A 38 9.71 3.84 7.83
N THR A 39 10.86 3.18 7.70
CA THR A 39 12.19 3.76 7.59
C THR A 39 12.97 2.98 6.53
N ILE A 40 14.21 3.38 6.25
CA ILE A 40 15.12 2.63 5.35
C ILE A 40 15.45 1.20 5.85
N ASN A 41 15.25 0.92 7.13
CA ASN A 41 15.67 -0.35 7.77
C ASN A 41 14.50 -1.13 8.39
N PHE A 42 13.29 -0.58 8.37
CA PHE A 42 12.19 -1.10 9.16
C PHE A 42 10.83 -0.67 8.61
N PHE A 43 9.84 -1.54 8.76
CA PHE A 43 8.43 -1.16 8.71
C PHE A 43 7.59 -2.06 9.62
N ARG A 44 6.39 -1.57 9.97
CA ARG A 44 5.42 -2.31 10.77
C ARG A 44 4.15 -2.56 9.98
N VAL A 45 3.54 -3.71 10.22
CA VAL A 45 2.22 -4.07 9.71
C VAL A 45 1.34 -4.56 10.85
N PHE A 46 0.06 -4.23 10.82
CA PHE A 46 -0.92 -4.74 11.76
C PHE A 46 -1.96 -5.60 11.02
N ALA A 47 -2.47 -6.63 11.68
CA ALA A 47 -3.61 -7.39 11.20
C ALA A 47 -4.76 -7.15 12.19
N TYR A 48 -5.81 -6.49 11.72
CA TYR A 48 -7.01 -6.17 12.50
C TYR A 48 -8.14 -7.12 12.11
N SER A 49 -8.98 -7.48 13.07
CA SER A 49 -10.16 -8.27 12.77
C SER A 49 -11.28 -7.40 12.21
N MET A 50 -11.76 -7.69 11.00
CA MET A 50 -13.00 -7.10 10.48
C MET A 50 -14.24 -7.47 11.31
N GLN A 51 -14.21 -8.63 11.98
CA GLN A 51 -15.34 -9.15 12.75
C GLN A 51 -15.26 -8.84 14.26
N GLY A 52 -14.40 -7.90 14.67
CA GLY A 52 -14.25 -7.54 16.09
C GLY A 52 -13.68 -8.63 17.00
N GLN A 53 -12.96 -9.63 16.46
CA GLN A 53 -12.27 -10.65 17.24
C GLN A 53 -11.19 -10.02 18.12
N SER A 54 -10.97 -10.63 19.29
CA SER A 54 -9.90 -10.20 20.20
C SER A 54 -8.51 -10.45 19.59
N SER A 55 -7.50 -9.73 20.08
CA SER A 55 -6.11 -9.95 19.66
C SER A 55 -5.62 -11.37 19.98
N THR A 56 -6.06 -11.96 21.09
CA THR A 56 -5.74 -13.35 21.44
C THR A 56 -6.33 -14.34 20.43
N THR A 57 -7.59 -14.14 20.03
CA THR A 57 -8.26 -14.98 19.02
C THR A 57 -7.57 -14.85 17.66
N MET A 58 -7.23 -13.62 17.25
CA MET A 58 -6.49 -13.37 16.01
C MET A 58 -5.12 -14.06 16.03
N LEU A 59 -4.43 -14.07 17.18
CA LEU A 59 -3.16 -14.76 17.33
C LEU A 59 -3.31 -16.29 17.19
N SER A 60 -4.35 -16.88 17.79
CA SER A 60 -4.65 -18.31 17.63
C SER A 60 -4.89 -18.66 16.15
N TYR A 61 -5.72 -17.89 15.45
CA TYR A 61 -5.94 -18.11 14.02
C TYR A 61 -4.67 -17.99 13.20
N ALA A 62 -3.82 -16.99 13.50
CA ALA A 62 -2.56 -16.83 12.81
C ALA A 62 -1.62 -18.03 12.98
N GLN A 63 -1.53 -18.58 14.20
CA GLN A 63 -0.69 -19.74 14.50
C GLN A 63 -1.24 -21.03 13.88
N GLU A 64 -2.53 -21.30 14.05
CA GLU A 64 -3.20 -22.51 13.56
C GLU A 64 -3.25 -22.59 12.03
N ASN A 65 -3.37 -21.45 11.36
CA ASN A 65 -3.53 -21.36 9.91
C ASN A 65 -2.25 -20.90 9.19
N ALA A 66 -1.10 -20.97 9.88
CA ALA A 66 0.21 -20.62 9.35
C ALA A 66 0.22 -19.27 8.62
N TRP A 67 -0.35 -18.24 9.24
CA TRP A 67 -0.33 -16.90 8.67
C TRP A 67 1.10 -16.39 8.60
N ASN A 68 1.50 -15.95 7.42
CA ASN A 68 2.77 -15.32 7.15
C ASN A 68 2.54 -14.02 6.37
N LEU A 69 3.46 -13.08 6.51
CA LEU A 69 3.45 -11.86 5.71
C LEU A 69 4.45 -12.03 4.56
N ASN A 70 3.94 -12.10 3.34
CA ASN A 70 4.77 -11.88 2.17
C ASN A 70 4.96 -10.38 1.99
N TRP A 71 6.18 -9.97 1.64
CA TRP A 71 6.49 -8.58 1.39
C TRP A 71 7.58 -8.45 0.34
N PHE A 72 7.57 -7.33 -0.37
CA PHE A 72 8.71 -6.88 -1.14
C PHE A 72 8.98 -5.40 -0.86
N ALA A 73 10.25 -5.03 -0.93
CA ALA A 73 10.73 -3.68 -0.82
C ALA A 73 11.59 -3.37 -2.05
N SER A 74 11.34 -2.24 -2.68
CA SER A 74 12.17 -1.73 -3.77
C SER A 74 12.61 -0.32 -3.43
N ALA A 75 13.84 0.05 -3.81
CA ALA A 75 14.16 1.47 -3.87
C ALA A 75 13.17 2.17 -4.83
N PRO A 76 12.82 3.44 -4.60
CA PRO A 76 12.08 4.22 -5.58
C PRO A 76 12.89 4.29 -6.88
N ILE A 77 12.30 3.80 -7.95
CA ILE A 77 12.95 3.73 -9.25
C ILE A 77 12.22 4.68 -10.20
N ASN A 78 12.93 5.74 -10.60
CA ASN A 78 12.49 6.69 -11.63
C ASN A 78 12.99 6.28 -13.03
N SER A 79 13.53 5.07 -13.19
CA SER A 79 14.16 4.61 -14.43
C SER A 79 13.89 3.14 -14.69
N ILE A 80 13.57 2.80 -15.92
CA ILE A 80 13.21 1.45 -16.34
C ILE A 80 14.30 0.41 -15.96
N ASN A 81 14.02 -0.46 -15.00
CA ASN A 81 14.90 -1.57 -14.65
C ASN A 81 14.47 -2.85 -15.37
N GLN A 82 15.40 -3.43 -16.14
CA GLN A 82 15.19 -4.66 -16.89
C GLN A 82 15.33 -5.87 -15.95
N SER A 83 14.24 -6.60 -15.71
CA SER A 83 14.29 -7.90 -15.01
C SER A 83 14.21 -9.05 -16.02
N ALA A 84 15.04 -10.08 -15.84
CA ALA A 84 15.23 -11.17 -16.80
C ALA A 84 13.99 -12.06 -16.99
N ASN A 85 13.74 -12.49 -18.24
CA ASN A 85 12.78 -13.52 -18.69
C ASN A 85 11.39 -13.53 -18.01
N CYS A 86 10.86 -12.35 -17.69
CA CYS A 86 9.48 -12.18 -17.24
C CYS A 86 8.64 -11.55 -18.34
N THR A 87 7.33 -11.84 -18.34
CA THR A 87 6.36 -11.25 -19.27
C THR A 87 6.40 -9.71 -19.19
N TYR A 88 6.49 -9.14 -17.99
CA TYR A 88 6.69 -7.71 -17.76
C TYR A 88 8.17 -7.42 -17.46
N LEU A 89 8.89 -6.90 -18.46
CA LEU A 89 10.34 -6.66 -18.37
C LEU A 89 10.68 -5.39 -17.60
N TYR A 90 9.73 -4.47 -17.50
CA TYR A 90 9.94 -3.12 -17.01
C TYR A 90 9.02 -2.79 -15.85
N HIS A 91 9.58 -2.07 -14.88
CA HIS A 91 8.83 -1.58 -13.74
C HIS A 91 9.27 -0.17 -13.33
N CYS A 92 8.32 0.56 -12.75
CA CYS A 92 8.54 1.86 -12.14
C CYS A 92 7.81 1.93 -10.80
N THR A 93 8.37 2.63 -9.83
CA THR A 93 7.84 2.62 -8.47
C THR A 93 7.92 4.01 -7.87
N GLY A 94 6.98 4.37 -7.01
CA GLY A 94 7.05 5.63 -6.29
C GLY A 94 6.26 5.66 -5.00
N ILE A 95 6.46 6.75 -4.27
CA ILE A 95 5.68 7.11 -3.08
C ILE A 95 5.04 8.46 -3.35
N SER A 96 3.72 8.49 -3.43
CA SER A 96 2.94 9.69 -3.64
C SER A 96 2.59 10.33 -2.30
N SER A 97 2.88 11.62 -2.18
CA SER A 97 2.75 12.39 -0.93
C SER A 97 1.33 12.39 -0.39
N TRP A 98 1.22 12.33 0.95
CA TRP A 98 -0.02 12.50 1.70
C TRP A 98 -0.75 13.81 1.41
N SER A 99 -0.06 14.83 0.90
CA SER A 99 -0.65 16.11 0.53
C SER A 99 -1.49 16.07 -0.74
N LEU A 100 -1.46 14.97 -1.50
CA LEU A 100 -2.20 14.81 -2.76
C LEU A 100 -3.65 14.32 -2.56
N TRP A 101 -4.03 13.93 -1.35
CA TRP A 101 -5.41 13.56 -1.05
C TRP A 101 -6.36 14.74 -1.19
N ASN A 102 -7.46 14.53 -1.91
CA ASN A 102 -8.51 15.52 -2.13
C ASN A 102 -9.90 14.90 -1.89
N VAL A 103 -10.90 15.76 -1.64
CA VAL A 103 -12.30 15.31 -1.55
C VAL A 103 -12.78 14.87 -2.93
N TYR A 104 -13.32 13.66 -3.03
CA TYR A 104 -14.06 13.20 -4.22
C TYR A 104 -15.56 13.41 -4.04
N ASP A 105 -16.10 12.89 -2.94
CA ASP A 105 -17.49 13.09 -2.51
C ASP A 105 -17.58 13.16 -0.98
N THR A 106 -18.77 13.12 -0.39
CA THR A 106 -18.97 13.19 1.07
C THR A 106 -18.25 12.09 1.86
N ASN A 107 -18.09 10.90 1.30
CA ASN A 107 -17.59 9.70 1.99
C ASN A 107 -16.35 9.08 1.32
N THR A 108 -15.81 9.73 0.30
CA THR A 108 -14.68 9.26 -0.51
C THR A 108 -13.65 10.37 -0.68
N ILE A 109 -12.38 10.05 -0.43
CA ILE A 109 -11.23 10.88 -0.84
C ILE A 109 -10.55 10.23 -2.04
N MET A 110 -9.83 11.03 -2.82
CA MET A 110 -9.10 10.57 -4.01
C MET A 110 -7.66 11.09 -4.03
N MET A 111 -6.80 10.35 -4.71
CA MET A 111 -5.46 10.81 -5.08
C MET A 111 -5.24 10.52 -6.57
N ASN A 112 -4.78 11.52 -7.31
CA ASN A 112 -4.26 11.33 -8.67
C ASN A 112 -2.75 11.15 -8.57
N ILE A 113 -2.26 10.08 -9.16
CA ILE A 113 -0.85 9.70 -9.16
C ILE A 113 -0.24 10.11 -10.48
N ASP A 114 0.87 10.82 -10.40
CA ASP A 114 1.70 11.19 -11.54
C ASP A 114 2.83 10.16 -11.71
N ALA A 115 2.84 9.52 -12.87
CA ALA A 115 3.82 8.52 -13.31
C ALA A 115 4.65 9.02 -14.51
N THR A 116 4.57 10.29 -14.89
CA THR A 116 5.30 10.86 -16.05
C THR A 116 6.81 10.63 -15.96
N ASN A 117 7.38 10.65 -14.75
CA ASN A 117 8.80 10.41 -14.51
C ASN A 117 9.28 9.00 -14.92
N CYS A 118 8.37 8.06 -15.14
CA CYS A 118 8.69 6.68 -15.53
C CYS A 118 8.97 6.51 -17.03
N ASN A 119 8.62 7.49 -17.88
CA ASN A 119 8.77 7.42 -19.34
C ASN A 119 8.19 6.12 -19.95
N LEU A 120 6.93 5.82 -19.61
CA LEU A 120 6.27 4.57 -19.95
C LEU A 120 5.88 4.52 -21.45
N SER A 121 6.09 3.38 -22.08
CA SER A 121 5.73 3.12 -23.49
C SER A 121 4.28 2.67 -23.67
N GLU A 122 3.66 2.18 -22.60
CA GLU A 122 2.29 1.65 -22.57
C GLU A 122 1.67 1.83 -21.18
N VAL A 123 0.36 1.61 -21.06
CA VAL A 123 -0.35 1.74 -19.79
C VAL A 123 0.04 0.59 -18.86
N PRO A 124 0.71 0.82 -17.73
CA PRO A 124 1.16 -0.25 -16.85
C PRO A 124 0.01 -0.92 -16.09
N VAL A 125 0.27 -2.13 -15.62
CA VAL A 125 -0.47 -2.73 -14.51
C VAL A 125 0.04 -2.14 -13.21
N TYR A 126 -0.82 -1.44 -12.47
CA TYR A 126 -0.47 -0.81 -11.21
C TYR A 126 -0.92 -1.62 -10.00
N PHE A 127 -0.07 -1.63 -8.99
CA PHE A 127 -0.36 -2.09 -7.64
C PHE A 127 -0.13 -0.93 -6.69
N THR A 128 -0.93 -0.85 -5.63
CA THR A 128 -0.74 0.17 -4.58
C THR A 128 -0.77 -0.44 -3.18
N SER A 129 -0.14 0.27 -2.25
CA SER A 129 -0.28 0.05 -0.81
C SER A 129 -0.28 1.41 -0.09
N MET A 130 -0.84 1.46 1.11
CA MET A 130 -0.90 2.69 1.89
C MET A 130 0.23 2.73 2.92
N GLY A 131 0.92 3.86 3.03
CA GLY A 131 1.87 4.14 4.10
C GLY A 131 1.40 5.26 5.02
N GLY A 132 1.97 5.33 6.22
CA GLY A 132 1.71 6.41 7.17
C GLY A 132 1.90 6.01 8.63
N LEU A 133 1.35 6.80 9.55
CA LEU A 133 1.61 6.67 10.99
C LEU A 133 0.49 5.98 11.77
N ASN A 134 -0.78 6.18 11.40
CA ASN A 134 -1.90 5.66 12.17
C ASN A 134 -3.19 5.59 11.33
N GLN A 135 -4.22 4.87 11.81
CA GLN A 135 -5.59 4.86 11.27
C GLN A 135 -5.79 4.37 9.82
N ILE A 136 -4.73 3.96 9.11
CA ILE A 136 -4.78 3.45 7.73
C ILE A 136 -5.64 2.18 7.62
N TYR A 137 -5.64 1.33 8.66
CA TYR A 137 -6.43 0.10 8.72
C TYR A 137 -7.92 0.28 8.50
N ALA A 138 -8.43 1.49 8.69
CA ALA A 138 -9.84 1.83 8.49
C ALA A 138 -10.15 2.20 7.03
N LEU A 139 -9.15 2.29 6.15
CA LEU A 139 -9.36 2.58 4.74
C LEU A 139 -9.58 1.30 3.94
N GLN A 140 -10.34 1.44 2.87
CA GLN A 140 -10.53 0.44 1.81
C GLN A 140 -10.53 1.12 0.44
N SER A 141 -10.46 0.32 -0.63
CA SER A 141 -10.53 0.74 -2.04
C SER A 141 -9.32 1.49 -2.59
N TYR A 142 -8.31 1.81 -1.78
CA TYR A 142 -7.08 2.48 -2.24
C TYR A 142 -6.21 1.61 -3.16
N ASP A 143 -6.54 0.33 -3.26
CA ASP A 143 -6.02 -0.70 -4.16
C ASP A 143 -6.76 -0.77 -5.50
N ALA A 144 -7.88 -0.05 -5.66
CA ALA A 144 -8.60 0.06 -6.92
C ALA A 144 -7.99 1.19 -7.79
N ILE A 145 -7.55 0.82 -8.99
CA ILE A 145 -6.95 1.71 -9.98
C ILE A 145 -8.02 2.27 -10.90
N TYR A 146 -8.12 3.60 -10.98
CA TYR A 146 -9.09 4.32 -11.80
C TYR A 146 -8.40 5.00 -12.98
N SER A 147 -8.97 4.80 -14.17
CA SER A 147 -8.57 5.48 -15.42
C SER A 147 -7.05 5.53 -15.65
N PRO A 148 -6.34 4.38 -15.63
CA PRO A 148 -4.90 4.37 -15.83
C PRO A 148 -4.55 4.83 -17.26
N THR A 149 -3.49 5.61 -17.33
CA THR A 149 -2.84 6.08 -18.55
C THR A 149 -1.35 5.79 -18.47
N ILE A 150 -0.60 6.13 -19.53
CA ILE A 150 0.87 6.03 -19.52
C ILE A 150 1.51 6.96 -18.48
N ASP A 151 0.82 8.04 -18.10
CA ASP A 151 1.40 9.12 -17.28
C ASP A 151 0.74 9.26 -15.91
N SER A 152 -0.40 8.61 -15.68
CA SER A 152 -1.16 8.79 -14.45
C SER A 152 -2.20 7.72 -14.20
N PHE A 153 -2.65 7.62 -12.95
CA PHE A 153 -3.83 6.86 -12.54
C PHE A 153 -4.45 7.48 -11.29
N GLY A 154 -5.71 7.17 -11.01
CA GLY A 154 -6.40 7.60 -9.79
C GLY A 154 -6.57 6.45 -8.80
N VAL A 155 -6.63 6.78 -7.52
CA VAL A 155 -7.12 5.88 -6.46
C VAL A 155 -8.19 6.59 -5.63
N LEU A 156 -9.14 5.81 -5.12
CA LEU A 156 -10.17 6.27 -4.19
C LEU A 156 -10.01 5.57 -2.85
N ALA A 157 -10.19 6.28 -1.74
CA ALA A 157 -10.20 5.67 -0.42
C ALA A 157 -11.51 5.99 0.31
N ARG A 158 -12.07 4.98 0.97
CA ARG A 158 -13.27 5.08 1.81
C ARG A 158 -13.00 4.54 3.19
N SER A 159 -13.74 5.03 4.18
CA SER A 159 -13.67 4.52 5.54
C SER A 159 -14.58 3.30 5.74
N MET A 160 -14.04 2.24 6.32
CA MET A 160 -14.79 1.10 6.87
C MET A 160 -15.46 1.44 8.22
N LEU A 161 -15.06 2.55 8.84
CA LEU A 161 -15.59 3.01 10.13
C LEU A 161 -16.62 4.14 10.00
N GLY A 162 -17.02 4.49 8.77
CA GLY A 162 -18.04 5.51 8.50
C GLY A 162 -17.55 6.96 8.59
N TRP A 163 -16.23 7.20 8.50
CA TRP A 163 -15.70 8.56 8.42
C TRP A 163 -16.07 9.24 7.10
N ASN A 164 -16.44 10.52 7.17
CA ASN A 164 -16.61 11.36 5.99
C ASN A 164 -15.25 11.85 5.45
N SER A 165 -15.25 12.43 4.27
CA SER A 165 -14.04 12.90 3.59
C SER A 165 -13.28 13.97 4.35
N SER A 166 -13.96 14.84 5.10
CA SER A 166 -13.29 15.86 5.92
C SER A 166 -12.48 15.22 7.05
N THR A 167 -13.06 14.23 7.75
CA THR A 167 -12.36 13.46 8.78
C THR A 167 -11.19 12.68 8.18
N MET A 168 -11.40 12.01 7.05
CA MET A 168 -10.33 11.25 6.38
C MET A 168 -9.17 12.14 5.93
N LEU A 169 -9.44 13.33 5.36
CA LEU A 169 -8.38 14.28 5.01
C LEU A 169 -7.62 14.79 6.25
N GLY A 170 -8.32 15.06 7.35
CA GLY A 170 -7.69 15.45 8.61
C GLY A 170 -6.73 14.38 9.13
N TYR A 171 -7.11 13.10 9.03
CA TYR A 171 -6.24 11.98 9.36
C TYR A 171 -5.10 11.78 8.36
N ALA A 172 -5.36 11.93 7.07
CA ALA A 172 -4.33 11.84 6.03
C ALA A 172 -3.19 12.84 6.28
N GLN A 173 -3.53 14.07 6.66
CA GLN A 173 -2.56 15.11 7.01
C GLN A 173 -1.87 14.83 8.36
N SER A 174 -2.64 14.47 9.39
CA SER A 174 -2.10 14.26 10.74
C SER A 174 -1.20 13.02 10.85
N TYR A 175 -1.47 12.01 10.02
CA TYR A 175 -0.78 10.72 10.05
C TYR A 175 0.03 10.44 8.79
N ALA A 176 0.23 11.45 7.94
CA ALA A 176 1.04 11.38 6.72
C ALA A 176 0.68 10.15 5.86
N TRP A 177 -0.58 10.01 5.48
CA TRP A 177 -1.04 8.89 4.64
C TRP A 177 -0.52 9.00 3.21
N ASP A 178 0.62 8.40 2.91
CA ASP A 178 1.17 8.32 1.57
C ASP A 178 0.68 7.06 0.81
N LEU A 179 0.87 7.06 -0.50
CA LEU A 179 0.54 5.92 -1.36
C LEU A 179 1.81 5.39 -2.02
N ASN A 180 2.16 4.15 -1.70
CA ASN A 180 3.21 3.40 -2.37
C ASN A 180 2.61 2.79 -3.64
N TRP A 181 3.31 2.89 -4.76
CA TRP A 181 2.82 2.33 -6.02
C TRP A 181 3.93 1.69 -6.85
N PHE A 182 3.52 0.71 -7.66
CA PHE A 182 4.36 -0.12 -8.51
C PHE A 182 3.64 -0.35 -9.83
N GLY A 183 4.22 0.09 -10.94
CA GLY A 183 3.71 -0.12 -12.29
C GLY A 183 4.58 -1.12 -13.05
N MET A 184 3.96 -2.10 -13.70
CA MET A 184 4.61 -3.13 -14.54
C MET A 184 4.17 -3.02 -16.00
N PHE A 185 5.11 -3.13 -16.93
CA PHE A 185 4.85 -3.00 -18.37
C PHE A 185 5.90 -3.77 -19.22
N HIS A 186 5.65 -3.84 -20.53
CA HIS A 186 6.42 -4.54 -21.55
C HIS A 186 7.28 -3.62 -22.41
#